data_AF-A0A1B6MIS8-F1
#
_entry.id   AF-A0A1B6MIS8-F1
#
_cell.length_a   1.000
_cell.length_b   1.000
_cell.length_c   1.000
_cell.angle_alpha   90.00
_cell.angle_beta   90.00
_cell.angle_gamma   90.00
#
_symmetry.space_group_name_H-M   'P 1'
#
loop_
_entity.id
_entity.type
_entity.pdbx_description
1 polymer ?
#
loop_
_entity_poly.entity_id
_entity_poly.type
_entity_poly.pdbx_seq_one_letter_code
_entity_poly.pdbx_strand_id
1 'polypeptide(L)'
;SSCCRPYENDIAWPNALTIDYFSERIFWADAHLDYIASADLEGRHRHVVLSGEKVPHVFAITLFEDHIYWTDWNMKAVTRANKYTGKDLQVLRNTTHRPYDIHIFHALRQLPYPNPCGGDNGGCSHLCLLVPVPGVDASPDGYEDTKMPVSYRCECPNQF
;
A
#
# COMPACT_ATOMS: atom_id res chain seq x y z
N SER A 1 -28.95 2.87 -1.87
CA SER A 1 -27.94 2.07 -2.58
C SER A 1 -26.84 2.98 -3.07
N SER A 2 -25.89 3.30 -2.20
CA SER A 2 -24.70 4.08 -2.51
C SER A 2 -23.49 3.25 -2.09
N CYS A 3 -23.32 2.11 -2.75
CA CYS A 3 -22.13 1.29 -2.61
C CYS A 3 -21.12 1.80 -3.64
N CYS A 4 -19.95 2.19 -3.17
CA CYS A 4 -18.75 2.55 -3.92
C CYS A 4 -19.01 3.33 -5.22
N ARG A 5 -18.97 4.67 -5.19
CA ARG A 5 -18.71 5.42 -6.43
C ARG A 5 -17.32 4.98 -6.91
N PRO A 6 -17.20 4.29 -8.05
CA PRO A 6 -15.89 3.97 -8.57
C PRO A 6 -15.13 5.27 -8.81
N TYR A 7 -13.84 5.25 -8.48
CA TYR A 7 -12.88 6.28 -8.82
C TYR A 7 -12.65 6.24 -10.34
N GLU A 8 -13.69 6.54 -11.12
CA GLU A 8 -13.71 6.13 -12.54
C GLU A 8 -13.10 7.19 -13.48
N ASN A 9 -12.75 8.37 -12.96
CA ASN A 9 -12.37 9.51 -13.82
C ASN A 9 -10.92 10.00 -13.67
N ASP A 10 -10.12 9.44 -12.76
CA ASP A 10 -8.78 9.96 -12.42
C ASP A 10 -7.69 8.86 -12.26
N ILE A 11 -7.93 7.65 -12.78
CA ILE A 11 -6.93 6.57 -12.84
C ILE A 11 -6.80 6.12 -14.29
N ALA A 12 -5.56 5.99 -14.75
CA ALA A 12 -5.19 5.44 -16.04
C ALA A 12 -4.19 4.29 -15.88
N TRP A 13 -2.97 4.56 -15.40
CA TRP A 13 -1.91 3.55 -15.22
C TRP A 13 -1.45 3.46 -13.77
N PRO A 14 -2.25 2.82 -12.88
CA PRO A 14 -1.92 2.68 -11.46
C PRO A 14 -0.85 1.60 -11.27
N ASN A 15 0.40 1.97 -11.50
CA ASN A 15 1.51 1.02 -11.58
C ASN A 15 2.12 0.68 -10.21
N ALA A 16 1.87 1.51 -9.19
CA ALA A 16 2.53 1.41 -7.90
C ALA A 16 1.55 1.63 -6.74
N LEU A 17 1.73 0.87 -5.66
CA LEU A 17 0.90 0.92 -4.45
C LEU A 17 1.73 0.61 -3.21
N THR A 18 1.45 1.28 -2.09
CA THR A 18 1.96 0.87 -0.77
C THR A 18 0.98 1.28 0.33
N ILE A 19 1.07 0.62 1.49
CA ILE A 19 0.19 0.86 2.64
C ILE A 19 1.01 1.33 3.84
N ASP A 20 0.51 2.39 4.48
CA ASP A 20 0.92 2.84 5.81
C ASP A 20 -0.07 2.31 6.85
N TYR A 21 0.34 1.28 7.57
CA TYR A 21 -0.47 0.62 8.59
C TYR A 21 -0.68 1.48 9.85
N PHE A 22 0.20 2.46 10.11
CA PHE A 22 0.08 3.30 11.30
C PHE A 22 -0.91 4.44 11.10
N SER A 23 -0.93 5.04 9.91
CA SER A 23 -1.88 6.11 9.60
C SER A 23 -3.15 5.62 8.90
N GLU A 24 -3.26 4.31 8.64
CA GLU A 24 -4.36 3.71 7.88
C GLU A 24 -4.56 4.38 6.51
N ARG A 25 -3.46 4.52 5.76
CA ARG A 25 -3.52 5.15 4.44
C ARG A 25 -2.91 4.27 3.37
N ILE A 26 -3.53 4.34 2.20
CA ILE A 26 -3.02 3.77 0.98
C ILE A 26 -2.39 4.90 0.15
N PHE A 27 -1.24 4.61 -0.43
CA PHE A 27 -0.55 5.49 -1.38
C PHE A 27 -0.44 4.76 -2.70
N TRP A 28 -0.70 5.44 -3.81
CA TRP A 28 -0.53 4.91 -5.16
C TRP A 28 0.06 5.95 -6.09
N ALA A 29 0.60 5.48 -7.21
CA ALA A 29 1.07 6.33 -8.29
C ALA A 29 0.38 5.99 -9.60
N ASP A 30 0.08 7.01 -10.39
CA ASP A 30 -0.36 6.89 -11.77
C ASP A 30 0.73 7.39 -12.71
N ALA A 31 1.22 6.51 -13.59
CA ALA A 31 2.32 6.82 -14.49
C ALA A 31 1.89 7.49 -15.80
N HIS A 32 0.58 7.54 -16.09
CA HIS A 32 0.05 8.25 -17.25
C HIS A 32 -0.42 9.65 -16.89
N LEU A 33 -0.96 9.80 -15.70
CA LEU A 33 -1.46 11.07 -15.16
C LEU A 33 -0.41 11.80 -14.28
N ASP A 34 0.80 11.26 -14.20
CA ASP A 34 1.97 11.81 -13.52
C ASP A 34 1.67 12.30 -12.10
N TYR A 35 1.19 11.40 -11.23
CA TYR A 35 0.96 11.76 -9.83
C TYR A 35 1.24 10.63 -8.85
N ILE A 36 1.51 11.02 -7.59
CA ILE A 36 1.43 10.15 -6.42
C ILE A 36 0.34 10.72 -5.50
N ALA A 37 -0.61 9.87 -5.10
CA ALA A 37 -1.73 10.26 -4.26
C ALA A 37 -1.89 9.30 -3.07
N SER A 38 -2.73 9.71 -2.13
CA SER A 38 -3.08 8.97 -0.93
C SER A 38 -4.56 9.08 -0.61
N ALA A 39 -5.09 8.11 0.11
CA ALA A 39 -6.44 8.08 0.67
C ALA A 39 -6.41 7.29 1.99
N ASP A 40 -7.46 7.40 2.81
CA ASP A 40 -7.65 6.42 3.89
C ASP A 40 -8.02 5.04 3.31
N LEU A 41 -7.95 3.98 4.13
CA LEU A 41 -8.27 2.60 3.68
C LEU A 41 -9.74 2.43 3.26
N GLU A 42 -10.62 3.33 3.68
CA GLU A 42 -12.03 3.42 3.25
C GLU A 42 -12.20 4.16 1.91
N GLY A 43 -11.10 4.61 1.30
CA GLY A 43 -11.08 5.34 0.02
C GLY A 43 -11.55 6.79 0.11
N ARG A 44 -11.70 7.35 1.32
CA ARG A 44 -12.03 8.76 1.56
C ARG A 44 -10.76 9.60 1.73
N HIS A 45 -10.95 10.91 1.85
CA HIS A 45 -9.87 11.87 2.09
C HIS A 45 -8.70 11.76 1.10
N ARG A 46 -9.02 11.60 -0.19
CA ARG A 46 -8.02 11.61 -1.24
C ARG A 46 -7.22 12.91 -1.22
N HIS A 47 -5.90 12.77 -1.34
CA HIS A 47 -4.95 13.86 -1.43
C HIS A 47 -3.85 13.53 -2.44
N VAL A 48 -3.57 14.46 -3.36
CA VAL A 48 -2.43 14.34 -4.30
C VAL A 48 -1.19 14.90 -3.61
N VAL A 49 -0.18 14.05 -3.43
CA VAL A 49 1.07 14.37 -2.72
C VAL A 49 2.07 15.04 -3.66
N LEU A 50 2.25 14.49 -4.85
CA LEU A 50 3.17 14.95 -5.89
C LEU A 50 2.49 14.84 -7.25
N SER A 51 2.84 15.72 -8.18
CA SER A 51 2.33 15.67 -9.55
C SER A 51 3.28 16.30 -10.57
N GLY A 52 3.08 15.97 -11.85
CA GLY A 52 3.78 16.53 -13.01
C GLY A 52 5.25 16.14 -13.05
N GLU A 53 6.11 17.11 -13.38
CA GLU A 53 7.55 16.91 -13.63
C GLU A 53 8.35 16.29 -12.46
N LYS A 54 7.78 16.26 -11.24
CA LYS A 54 8.40 15.62 -10.08
C LYS A 54 8.26 14.09 -10.09
N VAL A 55 7.25 13.57 -10.78
CA VAL A 55 6.86 12.16 -10.83
C VAL A 55 6.44 11.75 -12.26
N PRO A 56 7.27 12.02 -13.28
CA PRO A 56 6.88 11.94 -14.68
C PRO A 56 6.71 10.51 -15.23
N HIS A 57 7.17 9.46 -14.54
CA HIS A 57 6.86 8.07 -14.87
C HIS A 57 7.22 7.12 -13.71
N VAL A 58 6.42 7.13 -12.65
CA VAL A 58 6.63 6.26 -11.48
C VAL A 58 6.42 4.78 -11.83
N PHE A 59 7.31 3.90 -11.35
CA PHE A 59 7.16 2.45 -11.51
C PHE A 59 6.76 1.76 -10.20
N ALA A 60 7.49 2.01 -9.11
CA ALA A 60 7.19 1.44 -7.81
C ALA A 60 7.32 2.49 -6.71
N ILE A 61 6.59 2.30 -5.61
CA ILE A 61 6.61 3.16 -4.44
C ILE A 61 6.73 2.33 -3.17
N THR A 62 7.40 2.89 -2.17
CA THR A 62 7.48 2.35 -0.81
C THR A 62 7.55 3.50 0.18
N LEU A 63 7.32 3.24 1.46
CA LEU A 63 7.32 4.29 2.47
C LEU A 63 8.03 3.85 3.74
N PHE A 64 8.57 4.82 4.45
CA PHE A 64 9.12 4.65 5.78
C PHE A 64 9.13 5.99 6.50
N GLU A 65 8.70 6.00 7.77
CA GLU A 65 8.54 7.22 8.57
C GLU A 65 7.72 8.26 7.79
N ASP A 66 8.19 9.51 7.72
CA ASP A 66 7.50 10.62 7.06
C ASP A 66 7.73 10.71 5.55
N HIS A 67 8.37 9.70 4.96
CA HIS A 67 8.84 9.76 3.58
C HIS A 67 8.22 8.69 2.70
N ILE A 68 7.95 9.09 1.46
CA ILE A 68 7.66 8.19 0.35
C ILE A 68 8.87 8.14 -0.58
N TYR A 69 9.16 6.95 -1.06
CA TYR A 69 10.29 6.64 -1.94
C TYR A 69 9.73 6.01 -3.19
N TRP A 70 10.29 6.35 -4.35
CA TRP A 70 9.83 5.77 -5.61
C TRP A 70 10.97 5.62 -6.61
N THR A 71 10.73 4.72 -7.55
CA THR A 71 11.53 4.56 -8.77
C THR A 71 10.83 5.24 -9.93
N ASP A 72 11.59 5.98 -10.73
CA ASP A 72 11.05 6.71 -11.89
C ASP A 72 11.85 6.37 -13.16
N TRP A 73 11.14 6.02 -14.24
CA TRP A 73 11.73 5.59 -15.50
C TRP A 73 12.25 6.72 -16.37
N ASN A 74 11.66 7.91 -16.26
CA ASN A 74 12.04 9.08 -17.03
C ASN A 74 13.21 9.80 -16.35
N MET A 75 13.16 9.95 -15.03
CA MET A 75 14.28 10.46 -14.24
C MET A 75 15.42 9.45 -14.11
N LYS A 76 15.14 8.16 -14.32
CA LYS A 76 16.08 7.04 -14.09
C LYS A 76 16.71 7.12 -12.70
N ALA A 77 15.88 7.30 -11.68
CA ALA A 77 16.36 7.55 -10.33
C ALA A 77 15.45 6.91 -9.28
N VAL A 78 16.03 6.72 -8.10
CA VAL A 78 15.30 6.55 -6.84
C VAL A 78 15.22 7.91 -6.18
N THR A 79 14.00 8.35 -5.89
CA THR A 79 13.71 9.68 -5.33
C THR A 79 12.88 9.53 -4.07
N ARG A 80 12.95 10.53 -3.18
CA ARG A 80 12.19 10.62 -1.94
C ARG A 80 11.57 12.00 -1.78
N ALA A 81 10.43 12.07 -1.11
CA ALA A 81 9.84 13.32 -0.61
C ALA A 81 9.05 13.04 0.68
N ASN A 82 8.64 14.10 1.38
CA ASN A 82 7.71 13.99 2.50
C ASN A 82 6.34 13.49 2.01
N LYS A 83 5.82 12.42 2.63
CA LYS A 83 4.62 11.70 2.17
C LYS A 83 3.32 12.50 2.30
N TYR A 84 3.28 13.56 3.10
CA TYR A 84 2.08 14.38 3.29
C TYR A 84 2.11 15.66 2.45
N THR A 85 3.28 16.30 2.36
CA THR A 85 3.43 17.63 1.76
C THR A 85 4.06 17.63 0.37
N GLY A 86 4.70 16.53 -0.04
CA GLY A 86 5.49 16.47 -1.27
C GLY A 86 6.72 17.38 -1.29
N LYS A 87 7.10 17.93 -0.12
CA LYS A 87 8.31 18.74 0.07
C LYS A 87 9.55 17.86 0.27
N ASP A 88 10.71 18.49 0.36
CA ASP A 88 12.01 17.83 0.60
C ASP A 88 12.32 16.76 -0.45
N LEU A 89 11.99 17.09 -1.71
CA LEU A 89 12.26 16.26 -2.87
C LEU A 89 13.78 16.06 -3.01
N GLN A 90 14.21 14.81 -2.94
CA GLN A 90 15.62 14.44 -3.02
C GLN A 90 15.81 13.22 -3.90
N VAL A 91 16.69 13.34 -4.90
CA VAL A 91 17.20 12.18 -5.64
C VAL A 91 18.22 11.47 -4.76
N LEU A 92 17.93 10.22 -4.39
CA LEU A 92 18.80 9.40 -3.55
C LEU A 92 19.86 8.69 -4.40
N ARG A 93 19.46 8.21 -5.58
CA ARG A 93 20.36 7.48 -6.47
C ARG A 93 19.92 7.59 -7.93
N ASN A 94 20.83 8.06 -8.78
CA ASN A 94 20.70 7.92 -10.23
C ASN A 94 21.07 6.51 -10.67
N THR A 95 20.41 6.06 -11.73
CA THR A 95 20.59 4.74 -12.32
C THR A 95 20.82 4.87 -13.83
N THR A 96 21.63 3.98 -14.41
CA THR A 96 21.93 4.01 -15.85
C THR A 96 20.74 3.51 -16.68
N HIS A 97 20.02 2.53 -16.14
CA HIS A 97 18.84 1.89 -16.72
C HIS A 97 17.59 2.26 -15.92
N ARG A 98 16.41 1.93 -16.46
CA ARG A 98 15.13 2.13 -15.76
C ARG A 98 15.10 1.31 -14.46
N PRO A 99 14.94 1.93 -13.29
CA PRO A 99 14.76 1.19 -12.06
C PRO A 99 13.34 0.62 -12.00
N TYR A 100 13.21 -0.63 -11.53
CA TYR A 100 11.92 -1.31 -11.40
C TYR A 100 11.44 -1.23 -9.94
N ASP A 101 11.27 -2.35 -9.25
CA ASP A 101 10.66 -2.38 -7.94
C ASP A 101 11.58 -1.83 -6.83
N ILE A 102 10.99 -1.36 -5.73
CA ILE A 102 11.68 -0.89 -4.53
C ILE A 102 10.89 -1.27 -3.26
N HIS A 103 11.60 -1.73 -2.23
CA HIS A 103 11.00 -2.06 -0.95
C HIS A 103 11.89 -1.63 0.23
N ILE A 104 11.25 -1.11 1.28
CA ILE A 104 11.92 -0.85 2.55
C ILE A 104 11.99 -2.15 3.37
N PHE A 105 13.20 -2.58 3.68
CA PHE A 105 13.44 -3.70 4.59
C PHE A 105 13.65 -3.17 6.02
N HIS A 106 12.60 -3.21 6.84
CA HIS A 106 12.64 -2.79 8.24
C HIS A 106 11.59 -3.52 9.08
N ALA A 107 11.88 -3.86 10.33
CA ALA A 107 10.96 -4.59 11.20
C ALA A 107 9.60 -3.87 11.38
N LEU A 108 9.61 -2.54 11.43
CA LEU A 108 8.38 -1.72 11.51
C LEU A 108 7.53 -1.75 10.23
N ARG A 109 8.03 -2.31 9.12
CA ARG A 109 7.22 -2.57 7.91
C ARG A 109 6.52 -3.93 7.95
N GLN A 110 6.84 -4.77 8.92
CA GLN A 110 6.35 -6.14 9.08
C GLN A 110 5.98 -6.37 10.55
N LEU A 111 5.03 -5.56 11.06
CA LEU A 111 4.61 -5.66 12.45
C LEU A 111 4.06 -7.06 12.75
N PRO A 112 4.40 -7.63 13.91
CA PRO A 112 3.83 -8.90 14.31
C PRO A 112 2.32 -8.75 14.50
N TYR A 113 1.56 -9.67 13.91
CA TYR A 113 0.12 -9.78 14.10
C TYR A 113 -0.22 -11.21 14.53
N PRO A 114 -1.15 -11.42 15.49
CA PRO A 114 -1.62 -12.75 15.84
C PRO A 114 -2.26 -13.43 14.61
N ASN A 115 -1.51 -14.32 13.96
CA ASN A 115 -1.97 -15.02 12.77
C ASN A 115 -2.85 -16.22 13.19
N PRO A 116 -4.16 -16.23 12.92
CA PRO A 116 -5.04 -17.35 13.27
C PRO A 116 -4.69 -18.64 12.49
N CYS A 117 -3.98 -18.54 11.37
CA CYS A 117 -3.42 -19.68 10.63
C CYS A 117 -2.07 -20.16 11.20
N GLY A 118 -1.49 -19.46 12.18
CA GLY A 118 -0.12 -19.71 12.66
C GLY A 118 0.06 -21.04 13.40
N GLY A 119 -1.02 -21.57 14.00
CA GLY A 119 -1.02 -22.89 14.64
C GLY A 119 -1.67 -23.94 13.75
N ASP A 120 -0.94 -25.02 13.45
CA ASP A 120 -1.42 -26.18 12.67
C ASP A 120 -2.16 -25.80 11.37
N ASN A 121 -1.70 -24.74 10.67
CA ASN A 121 -2.34 -24.20 9.47
C ASN A 121 -3.83 -23.85 9.67
N GLY A 122 -4.25 -23.46 10.88
CA GLY A 122 -5.66 -23.24 11.23
C GLY A 122 -6.52 -24.52 11.19
N GLY A 123 -5.92 -25.71 11.14
CA GLY A 123 -6.59 -26.98 10.89
C GLY A 123 -6.90 -27.23 9.40
N CYS A 124 -6.39 -26.39 8.49
CA CYS A 124 -6.60 -26.54 7.06
C CYS A 124 -5.64 -27.57 6.46
N SER A 125 -6.16 -28.41 5.56
CA SER A 125 -5.36 -29.43 4.86
C SER A 125 -4.39 -28.86 3.81
N HIS A 126 -4.74 -27.71 3.20
CA HIS A 126 -3.95 -27.09 2.13
C HIS A 126 -3.68 -25.61 2.43
N LEU A 127 -4.61 -24.71 2.10
CA LEU A 127 -4.44 -23.27 2.27
C LEU A 127 -5.32 -22.75 3.40
N CYS A 128 -4.73 -21.98 4.30
CA CYS A 128 -5.43 -21.16 5.29
C CYS A 128 -5.35 -19.70 4.86
N LEU A 129 -6.46 -19.13 4.42
CA LEU A 129 -6.52 -17.75 3.92
C LEU A 129 -7.19 -16.85 4.94
N LEU A 130 -6.49 -15.78 5.32
CA LEU A 130 -7.05 -14.73 6.17
C LEU A 130 -8.22 -14.03 5.48
N VAL A 131 -9.30 -13.81 6.21
CA VAL A 131 -10.49 -13.11 5.72
C VAL A 131 -10.91 -12.04 6.71
N PRO A 132 -11.39 -10.87 6.22
CA PRO A 132 -11.95 -9.85 7.10
C PRO A 132 -13.24 -10.36 7.77
N VAL A 133 -13.44 -10.01 9.03
CA VAL A 133 -14.71 -10.24 9.73
C VAL A 133 -15.67 -9.09 9.37
N PRO A 134 -16.82 -9.35 8.72
CA PRO A 134 -17.74 -8.29 8.33
C PRO A 134 -18.24 -7.49 9.53
N GLY A 135 -18.19 -6.16 9.43
CA GLY A 135 -18.68 -5.25 10.47
C GLY A 135 -17.74 -5.10 11.68
N VAL A 136 -16.49 -5.58 11.59
CA VAL A 136 -15.43 -5.32 12.56
C VAL A 136 -14.32 -4.57 11.85
N ASP A 137 -14.13 -3.30 12.20
CA ASP A 137 -13.05 -2.48 11.64
C ASP A 137 -11.72 -2.88 12.29
N ALA A 138 -10.64 -2.87 11.50
CA ALA A 138 -9.29 -3.14 11.99
C ALA A 138 -8.74 -1.90 12.70
N SER A 139 -9.31 -1.52 13.85
CA SER A 139 -8.81 -0.34 14.58
C SER A 139 -7.40 -0.59 15.15
N PRO A 140 -6.44 0.36 15.00
CA PRO A 140 -5.12 0.28 15.62
C PRO A 140 -5.18 0.65 17.11
N ASP A 141 -6.27 1.27 17.54
CA ASP A 141 -6.46 1.80 18.88
C ASP A 141 -6.86 0.64 19.82
N GLY A 142 -5.83 -0.01 20.35
CA GLY A 142 -5.79 -0.62 21.67
C GLY A 142 -7.07 -1.29 22.18
N TYR A 143 -7.14 -2.61 21.97
CA TYR A 143 -7.51 -3.56 23.02
C TYR A 143 -8.83 -3.30 23.79
N GLU A 144 -9.95 -3.02 23.13
CA GLU A 144 -11.26 -3.12 23.80
C GLU A 144 -12.40 -3.80 23.02
N ASP A 145 -12.16 -4.38 21.84
CA ASP A 145 -13.13 -5.33 21.25
C ASP A 145 -12.57 -6.75 21.19
N THR A 146 -13.27 -7.66 21.87
CA THR A 146 -12.95 -9.10 22.01
C THR A 146 -12.97 -9.89 20.69
N LYS A 147 -13.23 -9.23 19.55
CA LYS A 147 -13.27 -9.85 18.23
C LYS A 147 -12.08 -9.40 17.40
N MET A 148 -11.19 -10.35 17.08
CA MET A 148 -10.15 -10.08 16.09
C MET A 148 -10.79 -9.69 14.75
N PRO A 149 -10.35 -8.62 14.08
CA PRO A 149 -10.91 -8.17 12.80
C PRO A 149 -10.64 -9.15 11.64
N VAL A 150 -9.84 -10.18 11.90
CA VAL A 150 -9.41 -11.17 10.93
C VAL A 150 -9.81 -12.56 11.41
N SER A 151 -10.47 -13.32 10.54
CA SER A 151 -10.72 -14.75 10.68
C SER A 151 -9.96 -15.48 9.56
N TYR A 152 -10.23 -16.77 9.35
CA TYR A 152 -9.65 -17.54 8.26
C TYR A 152 -10.65 -18.50 7.63
N ARG A 153 -10.35 -18.93 6.40
CA ARG A 153 -11.05 -20.01 5.70
C ARG A 153 -10.05 -21.00 5.13
N CYS A 154 -10.44 -22.28 5.08
CA CYS A 154 -9.66 -23.31 4.41
C CYS A 154 -10.02 -23.36 2.92
N GLU A 155 -9.02 -23.33 2.06
CA GLU A 155 -9.19 -23.46 0.61
C GLU A 155 -8.36 -24.64 0.08
N CYS A 156 -8.94 -25.36 -0.87
CA CYS A 156 -8.26 -26.41 -1.60
C CYS A 156 -7.69 -25.82 -2.91
N PRO A 157 -6.52 -26.25 -3.40
CA PRO A 157 -6.06 -25.89 -4.72
C PRO A 157 -7.10 -26.39 -5.73
N ASN A 158 -7.67 -25.50 -6.52
CA ASN A 158 -8.47 -25.91 -7.67
C ASN A 158 -7.54 -26.73 -8.57
N GLN A 159 -7.93 -27.96 -8.90
CA GLN A 159 -7.18 -28.82 -9.82
C GLN A 159 -6.90 -28.03 -11.10
N PHE A 160 -5.62 -27.82 -11.42
CA PHE A 160 -5.17 -27.19 -12.67
C PHE A 160 -5.45 -28.09 -13.87
#